data_AF-A0A8J6R8S1-F1
#
_entry.id   AF-A0A8J6R8S1-F1
#
_cell.length_a   1.000
_cell.length_b   1.000
_cell.length_c   1.000
_cell.angle_alpha   90.00
_cell.angle_beta   90.00
_cell.angle_gamma   90.00
#
_symmetry.space_group_name_H-M   'P 1'
#
loop_
_entity.id
_entity.type
_entity.pdbx_description
1 polymer ?
#
loop_
_entity_poly.entity_id
_entity_poly.type
_entity_poly.pdbx_seq_one_letter_code
_entity_poly.pdbx_strand_id
1 'polypeptide(L)'
;MVATLDDTKRLAIAERLADLRALQAFILSNDQKLIEVCPYQDVRERLQNMLADDQKNLGIIDTVVVQYGIQSEPSAATKAFIPQFEQMISGNELTFYQKLMHHELMKHSQVMSGIVIHKAAQKVGADIELAIGPLNTVNFEGRAHQEQLKGLLEQVGVREMTGQDADQGLWARVQDAIAAFSGVAGSVITQNTDKQDMNIQTLIRLDHEKVNTIFTEIGATKDPQKLQEYFGQLYKDLLVHAQAEEEVVYPKVRPFYGNDDTQELYDEQAEMKRMLDEIKAMNPADADAFRSRIKDLMDAVGDHIRQEESTMFSAIDRNCSTEQKEQLATEFKATKSRIQQELAASLR
;
A
#
# COMPACT_ATOMS: atom_id res chain seq x y z
N MET A 1 0.99 -46.37 12.11
CA MET A 1 2.20 -45.84 11.45
C MET A 1 2.63 -44.61 12.22
N VAL A 2 3.91 -44.48 12.56
CA VAL A 2 4.44 -43.26 13.20
C VAL A 2 4.58 -42.22 12.09
N ALA A 3 3.80 -41.13 12.14
CA ALA A 3 3.91 -40.04 11.19
C ALA A 3 5.31 -39.42 11.28
N THR A 4 5.96 -39.17 10.14
CA THR A 4 7.25 -38.46 10.15
C THR A 4 7.03 -36.98 10.45
N LEU A 5 8.08 -36.27 10.83
CA LEU A 5 8.03 -34.83 11.05
C LEU A 5 7.64 -34.06 9.77
N ASP A 6 7.96 -34.61 8.59
CA ASP A 6 7.57 -34.03 7.30
C ASP A 6 6.06 -34.23 7.03
N ASP A 7 5.54 -35.43 7.27
CA ASP A 7 4.11 -35.72 7.15
C ASP A 7 3.28 -34.81 8.06
N THR A 8 3.77 -34.53 9.27
CA THR A 8 3.09 -33.67 10.25
C THR A 8 3.02 -32.22 9.76
N LYS A 9 4.08 -31.68 9.14
CA LYS A 9 4.08 -30.33 8.57
C LYS A 9 3.16 -30.23 7.35
N ARG A 10 3.18 -31.25 6.49
CA ARG A 10 2.33 -31.31 5.30
C ARG A 10 0.85 -31.42 5.66
N LEU A 11 0.49 -32.19 6.69
CA LEU A 11 -0.87 -32.25 7.23
C LEU A 11 -1.29 -30.91 7.85
N ALA A 12 -0.40 -30.21 8.56
CA ALA A 12 -0.71 -28.89 9.11
C ALA A 12 -1.02 -27.85 8.01
N ILE A 13 -0.26 -27.85 6.90
CA ILE A 13 -0.56 -26.99 5.75
C ILE A 13 -1.90 -27.41 5.11
N ALA A 14 -2.21 -28.70 5.02
CA ALA A 14 -3.50 -29.18 4.52
C ALA A 14 -4.68 -28.64 5.34
N GLU A 15 -4.59 -28.73 6.68
CA GLU A 15 -5.62 -28.21 7.59
C GLU A 15 -5.79 -26.69 7.44
N ARG A 16 -4.69 -25.95 7.29
CA ARG A 16 -4.74 -24.49 7.06
C ARG A 16 -5.32 -24.11 5.71
N LEU A 17 -5.06 -24.88 4.65
CA LEU A 17 -5.72 -24.69 3.36
C LEU A 17 -7.22 -24.95 3.47
N ALA A 18 -7.64 -25.96 4.23
CA ALA A 18 -9.06 -26.23 4.50
C ALA A 18 -9.72 -25.12 5.32
N ASP A 19 -9.03 -24.59 6.34
CA ASP A 19 -9.46 -23.40 7.10
C ASP A 19 -9.64 -22.20 6.17
N LEU A 20 -8.64 -21.89 5.34
CA LEU A 20 -8.66 -20.75 4.42
C LEU A 20 -9.82 -20.84 3.43
N ARG A 21 -10.05 -22.04 2.87
CA ARG A 21 -11.18 -22.31 1.98
C ARG A 21 -12.53 -22.09 2.67
N ALA A 22 -12.69 -22.59 3.90
CA ALA A 22 -13.91 -22.41 4.68
C ALA A 22 -14.16 -20.93 5.00
N LEU A 23 -13.10 -20.18 5.35
CA LEU A 23 -13.15 -18.75 5.57
C LEU A 23 -13.52 -17.98 4.29
N GLN A 24 -12.95 -18.34 3.14
CA GLN A 24 -13.30 -17.72 1.85
C GLN A 24 -14.79 -17.91 1.51
N ALA A 25 -15.29 -19.14 1.67
CA ALA A 25 -16.71 -19.43 1.43
C ALA A 25 -17.62 -18.64 2.38
N PHE A 26 -17.20 -18.47 3.63
CA PHE A 26 -17.91 -17.65 4.59
C PHE A 26 -17.88 -16.15 4.24
N ILE A 27 -16.73 -15.62 3.85
CA ILE A 27 -16.55 -14.24 3.38
C ILE A 27 -17.52 -13.93 2.24
N LEU A 28 -17.64 -14.83 1.25
CA LEU A 28 -18.57 -14.68 0.14
C LEU A 28 -20.04 -14.57 0.57
N SER A 29 -20.46 -15.42 1.51
CA SER A 29 -21.81 -15.35 2.09
C SER A 29 -22.02 -14.03 2.82
N ASN A 30 -21.00 -13.57 3.55
CA ASN A 30 -21.05 -12.31 4.29
C ASN A 30 -21.07 -11.08 3.37
N ASP A 31 -20.32 -11.09 2.27
CA ASP A 31 -20.31 -10.03 1.26
C ASP A 31 -21.71 -9.82 0.67
N GLN A 32 -22.39 -10.90 0.29
CA GLN A 32 -23.75 -10.84 -0.23
C GLN A 32 -24.70 -10.20 0.78
N LYS A 33 -24.65 -10.64 2.04
CA LYS A 33 -25.47 -10.07 3.13
C LYS A 33 -25.15 -8.59 3.36
N LEU A 34 -23.87 -8.20 3.35
CA LEU A 34 -23.46 -6.80 3.50
C LEU A 34 -23.98 -5.92 2.36
N ILE A 35 -23.86 -6.39 1.12
CA ILE A 35 -24.34 -5.69 -0.08
C ILE A 35 -25.86 -5.47 0.00
N GLU A 36 -26.62 -6.48 0.44
CA GLU A 36 -28.08 -6.40 0.60
C GLU A 36 -28.49 -5.32 1.61
N VAL A 37 -27.81 -5.23 2.75
CA VAL A 37 -28.15 -4.30 3.83
C VAL A 37 -27.43 -2.95 3.74
N CYS A 38 -26.52 -2.77 2.77
CA CYS A 38 -25.73 -1.55 2.62
C CYS A 38 -26.61 -0.36 2.20
N PRO A 39 -26.68 0.72 3.00
CA PRO A 39 -27.54 1.86 2.69
C PRO A 39 -26.92 2.84 1.68
N TYR A 40 -25.62 2.72 1.38
CA TYR A 40 -24.86 3.66 0.55
C TYR A 40 -24.51 3.03 -0.81
N GLN A 41 -24.91 3.67 -1.91
CA GLN A 41 -24.74 3.11 -3.26
C GLN A 41 -23.28 2.93 -3.66
N ASP A 42 -22.44 3.94 -3.40
CA ASP A 42 -21.01 3.94 -3.70
C ASP A 42 -20.24 2.85 -2.93
N VAL A 43 -20.60 2.64 -1.66
CA VAL A 43 -20.05 1.55 -0.85
C VAL A 43 -20.50 0.19 -1.40
N ARG A 44 -21.77 0.08 -1.79
CA ARG A 44 -22.34 -1.15 -2.37
C ARG A 44 -21.63 -1.56 -3.66
N GLU A 45 -21.36 -0.61 -4.56
CA GLU A 45 -20.64 -0.86 -5.82
C GLU A 45 -19.22 -1.40 -5.55
N ARG A 46 -18.51 -0.83 -4.57
CA ARG A 46 -17.17 -1.31 -4.18
C ARG A 46 -17.21 -2.72 -3.58
N LEU A 47 -18.18 -3.00 -2.70
CA LEU A 47 -18.37 -4.36 -2.16
C LEU A 47 -18.73 -5.38 -3.24
N GLN A 48 -19.51 -4.99 -4.27
CA GLN A 48 -19.82 -5.86 -5.40
C GLN A 48 -18.59 -6.21 -6.24
N ASN A 49 -17.67 -5.26 -6.43
CA ASN A 49 -16.40 -5.53 -7.11
C ASN A 49 -15.54 -6.51 -6.30
N MET A 50 -15.42 -6.29 -4.98
CA MET A 50 -14.70 -7.23 -4.11
C MET A 50 -15.31 -8.63 -4.16
N LEU A 51 -16.65 -8.73 -4.07
CA LEU A 51 -17.36 -10.01 -4.17
C LEU A 51 -17.03 -10.76 -5.47
N ALA A 52 -16.93 -10.05 -6.60
CA ALA A 52 -16.60 -10.67 -7.89
C ALA A 52 -15.18 -11.27 -7.91
N ASP A 53 -14.22 -10.57 -7.30
CA ASP A 53 -12.85 -11.07 -7.17
C ASP A 53 -12.75 -12.21 -6.15
N ASP A 54 -13.47 -12.12 -5.03
CA ASP A 54 -13.57 -13.18 -4.04
C ASP A 54 -14.18 -14.49 -4.58
N GLN A 55 -15.09 -14.39 -5.55
CA GLN A 55 -15.65 -15.56 -6.23
C GLN A 55 -14.58 -16.28 -7.07
N LYS A 56 -13.73 -15.52 -7.77
CA LYS A 56 -12.59 -16.08 -8.51
C LYS A 56 -11.58 -16.69 -7.55
N ASN A 57 -11.31 -16.01 -6.43
CA ASN A 57 -10.37 -16.47 -5.40
C ASN A 57 -10.77 -17.81 -4.78
N LEU A 58 -12.06 -18.06 -4.56
CA LEU A 58 -12.51 -19.38 -4.11
C LEU A 58 -12.13 -20.49 -5.11
N GLY A 59 -12.27 -20.25 -6.41
CA GLY A 59 -11.87 -21.21 -7.45
C GLY A 59 -10.35 -21.46 -7.47
N ILE A 60 -9.55 -20.42 -7.20
CA ILE A 60 -8.09 -20.55 -7.06
C ILE A 60 -7.75 -21.39 -5.82
N ILE A 61 -8.38 -21.10 -4.67
CA ILE A 61 -8.17 -21.86 -3.43
C ILE A 61 -8.58 -23.33 -3.62
N ASP A 62 -9.72 -23.60 -4.25
CA ASP A 62 -10.17 -24.96 -4.58
C ASP A 62 -9.12 -25.69 -5.43
N THR A 63 -8.58 -25.02 -6.44
CA THR A 63 -7.50 -25.56 -7.29
C THR A 63 -6.26 -25.87 -6.47
N VAL A 64 -5.84 -24.97 -5.59
CA VAL A 64 -4.68 -25.17 -4.71
C VAL A 64 -4.91 -26.35 -3.76
N VAL A 65 -6.08 -26.44 -3.12
CA VAL A 65 -6.44 -27.57 -2.23
C VAL A 65 -6.37 -28.90 -2.97
N VAL A 66 -6.84 -28.95 -4.23
CA VAL A 66 -6.77 -30.16 -5.06
C VAL A 66 -5.33 -30.48 -5.46
N GLN A 67 -4.57 -29.51 -5.97
CA GLN A 67 -3.19 -29.70 -6.42
C GLN A 67 -2.22 -30.03 -5.28
N TYR A 68 -2.50 -29.53 -4.08
CA TYR A 68 -1.73 -29.88 -2.88
C TYR A 68 -1.80 -31.38 -2.56
N GLY A 69 -2.87 -32.07 -2.98
CA GLY A 69 -2.98 -33.53 -2.97
C GLY A 69 -3.23 -34.17 -1.60
N ILE A 70 -3.07 -33.43 -0.50
CA ILE A 70 -3.37 -33.89 0.87
C ILE A 70 -4.67 -33.22 1.32
N GLN A 71 -5.70 -34.04 1.53
CA GLN A 71 -6.99 -33.57 2.00
C GLN A 71 -7.02 -33.47 3.52
N SER A 72 -7.57 -32.37 4.02
CA SER A 72 -7.90 -32.18 5.43
C SER A 72 -9.25 -31.51 5.57
N GLU A 73 -9.86 -31.74 6.71
CA GLU A 73 -10.99 -30.97 7.19
C GLU A 73 -10.53 -29.63 7.77
N PRO A 74 -11.40 -28.59 7.80
CA PRO A 74 -11.14 -27.39 8.57
C PRO A 74 -10.97 -27.71 10.06
N SER A 75 -10.14 -26.93 10.74
CA SER A 75 -9.85 -27.08 12.16
C SER A 75 -11.12 -26.93 13.02
N ALA A 76 -11.09 -27.52 14.22
CA ALA A 76 -12.20 -27.40 15.16
C ALA A 76 -12.51 -25.93 15.53
N ALA A 77 -11.47 -25.08 15.57
CA ALA A 77 -11.62 -23.65 15.83
C ALA A 77 -12.43 -22.96 14.71
N THR A 78 -12.08 -23.19 13.44
CA THR A 78 -12.80 -22.62 12.29
C THR A 78 -14.24 -23.10 12.25
N LYS A 79 -14.47 -24.40 12.48
CA LYS A 79 -15.82 -25.00 12.53
C LYS A 79 -16.70 -24.41 13.64
N ALA A 80 -16.10 -24.04 14.77
CA ALA A 80 -16.82 -23.39 15.87
C ALA A 80 -17.05 -21.89 15.62
N PHE A 81 -16.06 -21.22 15.02
CA PHE A 81 -16.05 -19.78 14.83
C PHE A 81 -17.05 -19.31 13.77
N ILE A 82 -17.08 -19.95 12.59
CA ILE A 82 -17.91 -19.51 11.45
C ILE A 82 -19.39 -19.37 11.83
N PRO A 83 -20.05 -20.36 12.46
CA PRO A 83 -21.48 -20.23 12.79
C PRO A 83 -21.78 -19.12 13.82
N GLN A 84 -20.89 -18.92 14.80
CA GLN A 84 -21.05 -17.87 15.80
C GLN A 84 -20.96 -16.48 15.17
N PHE A 85 -19.99 -16.30 14.27
CA PHE A 85 -19.82 -15.04 13.57
C PHE A 85 -20.97 -14.79 12.60
N GLU A 86 -21.44 -15.82 11.89
CA GLU A 86 -22.61 -15.73 11.03
C GLU A 86 -23.86 -15.26 11.79
N GLN A 87 -24.09 -15.83 12.97
CA GLN A 87 -25.19 -15.44 13.85
C GLN A 87 -25.07 -13.97 14.27
N MET A 88 -23.88 -13.53 14.66
CA MET A 88 -23.61 -12.15 15.08
C MET A 88 -23.88 -11.14 13.95
N ILE A 89 -23.34 -11.37 12.74
CA ILE A 89 -23.51 -10.42 11.62
C ILE A 89 -24.93 -10.44 11.04
N SER A 90 -25.61 -11.58 11.08
CA SER A 90 -26.99 -11.70 10.57
C SER A 90 -28.02 -11.06 11.50
N GLY A 91 -27.65 -10.74 12.75
CA GLY A 91 -28.52 -10.04 13.70
C GLY A 91 -28.73 -8.56 13.36
N ASN A 92 -29.66 -7.93 14.09
CA ASN A 92 -29.99 -6.50 13.94
C ASN A 92 -29.32 -5.63 15.01
N GLU A 93 -28.48 -6.20 15.88
CA GLU A 93 -27.83 -5.49 16.98
C GLU A 93 -26.67 -4.60 16.51
N LEU A 94 -26.05 -4.94 15.37
CA LEU A 94 -24.92 -4.20 14.81
C LEU A 94 -25.37 -3.18 13.77
N THR A 95 -24.80 -1.97 13.83
CA THR A 95 -24.91 -0.99 12.74
C THR A 95 -24.20 -1.48 11.48
N PHE A 96 -24.45 -0.84 10.34
CA PHE A 96 -23.78 -1.24 9.10
C PHE A 96 -22.26 -1.05 9.21
N TYR A 97 -21.80 0.06 9.79
CA TYR A 97 -20.39 0.29 10.13
C TYR A 97 -19.78 -0.86 10.94
N GLN A 98 -20.47 -1.31 12.00
CA GLN A 98 -19.97 -2.40 12.84
C GLN A 98 -19.89 -3.73 12.08
N LYS A 99 -20.89 -4.04 11.23
CA LYS A 99 -20.86 -5.22 10.37
C LYS A 99 -19.69 -5.15 9.37
N LEU A 100 -19.44 -3.98 8.79
CA LEU A 100 -18.33 -3.72 7.89
C LEU A 100 -16.97 -3.88 8.60
N MET A 101 -16.86 -3.40 9.84
CA MET A 101 -15.62 -3.50 10.64
C MET A 101 -15.28 -4.97 10.94
N HIS A 102 -16.28 -5.73 11.35
CA HIS A 102 -16.11 -7.16 11.57
C HIS A 102 -15.75 -7.89 10.27
N HIS A 103 -16.32 -7.50 9.14
CA HIS A 103 -15.93 -8.07 7.85
C HIS A 103 -14.49 -7.75 7.45
N GLU A 104 -14.01 -6.52 7.68
CA GLU A 104 -12.60 -6.17 7.49
C GLU A 104 -11.67 -7.05 8.33
N LEU A 105 -12.02 -7.28 9.60
CA LEU A 105 -11.26 -8.19 10.47
C LEU A 105 -11.21 -9.63 9.92
N MET A 106 -12.30 -10.10 9.31
CA MET A 106 -12.36 -11.42 8.68
C MET A 106 -11.47 -11.50 7.45
N LYS A 107 -11.52 -10.48 6.60
CA LYS A 107 -10.63 -10.34 5.44
C LYS A 107 -9.17 -10.30 5.87
N HIS A 108 -8.85 -9.60 6.96
CA HIS A 108 -7.51 -9.60 7.55
C HIS A 108 -7.05 -10.99 7.96
N SER A 109 -7.89 -11.72 8.69
CA SER A 109 -7.57 -13.10 9.12
C SER A 109 -7.32 -14.03 7.92
N GLN A 110 -8.13 -13.89 6.86
CA GLN A 110 -8.00 -14.67 5.62
C GLN A 110 -6.68 -14.37 4.89
N VAL A 111 -6.32 -13.09 4.71
CA VAL A 111 -5.04 -12.68 4.11
C VAL A 111 -3.85 -13.19 4.91
N MET A 112 -3.86 -13.01 6.23
CA MET A 112 -2.78 -13.47 7.10
C MET A 112 -2.63 -14.99 7.03
N SER A 113 -3.74 -15.73 6.98
CA SER A 113 -3.72 -17.19 6.82
C SER A 113 -3.06 -17.61 5.52
N GLY A 114 -3.42 -16.97 4.40
CA GLY A 114 -2.82 -17.27 3.09
C GLY A 114 -1.32 -16.94 3.00
N ILE A 115 -0.87 -15.84 3.62
CA ILE A 115 0.56 -15.48 3.71
C ILE A 115 1.33 -16.51 4.54
N VAL A 116 0.79 -16.91 5.70
CA VAL A 116 1.43 -17.90 6.57
C VAL A 116 1.52 -19.26 5.89
N ILE A 117 0.47 -19.70 5.18
CA ILE A 117 0.50 -20.92 4.36
C ILE A 117 1.59 -20.83 3.31
N HIS A 118 1.71 -19.69 2.63
CA HIS A 118 2.75 -19.47 1.63
C HIS A 118 4.16 -19.59 2.21
N LYS A 119 4.44 -18.91 3.33
CA LYS A 119 5.75 -19.00 4.00
C LYS A 119 6.03 -20.38 4.60
N ALA A 120 5.02 -21.09 5.07
CA ALA A 120 5.18 -22.45 5.57
C ALA A 120 5.58 -23.40 4.44
N ALA A 121 4.94 -23.30 3.28
CA ALA A 121 5.26 -24.10 2.10
C ALA A 121 6.70 -23.96 1.63
N GLN A 122 7.23 -22.73 1.59
CA GLN A 122 8.64 -22.43 1.27
C GLN A 122 9.64 -23.13 2.20
N LYS A 123 9.22 -23.52 3.42
CA LYS A 123 10.06 -24.23 4.38
C LYS A 123 9.88 -25.74 4.36
N VAL A 124 8.79 -26.25 3.78
CA VAL A 124 8.48 -27.69 3.76
C VAL A 124 9.08 -28.37 2.54
N GLY A 125 8.93 -27.80 1.35
CA GLY A 125 9.50 -28.39 0.14
C GLY A 125 9.12 -27.63 -1.14
N ALA A 126 9.99 -27.71 -2.15
CA ALA A 126 9.79 -27.03 -3.44
C ALA A 126 8.56 -27.57 -4.20
N ASP A 127 8.22 -28.85 -4.02
CA ASP A 127 6.99 -29.46 -4.55
C ASP A 127 5.73 -28.81 -3.96
N ILE A 128 5.76 -28.52 -2.66
CA ILE A 128 4.68 -27.87 -1.94
C ILE A 128 4.56 -26.40 -2.30
N GLU A 129 5.69 -25.67 -2.35
CA GLU A 129 5.73 -24.28 -2.79
C GLU A 129 5.15 -24.11 -4.20
N LEU A 130 5.47 -25.02 -5.12
CA LEU A 130 4.91 -25.00 -6.47
C LEU A 130 3.39 -25.22 -6.46
N ALA A 131 2.91 -26.20 -5.69
CA ALA A 131 1.49 -26.56 -5.62
C ALA A 131 0.61 -25.41 -5.08
N ILE A 132 1.14 -24.62 -4.15
CA ILE A 132 0.41 -23.49 -3.55
C ILE A 132 0.69 -22.14 -4.25
N GLY A 133 1.55 -22.12 -5.27
CA GLY A 133 1.93 -20.90 -6.00
C GLY A 133 0.75 -20.02 -6.45
N PRO A 134 -0.37 -20.58 -6.95
CA PRO A 134 -1.56 -19.79 -7.32
C PRO A 134 -2.17 -18.98 -6.17
N LEU A 135 -1.93 -19.37 -4.91
CA LEU A 135 -2.44 -18.68 -3.72
C LEU A 135 -1.89 -17.25 -3.59
N ASN A 136 -0.78 -16.92 -4.26
CA ASN A 136 -0.23 -15.58 -4.29
C ASN A 136 -1.21 -14.55 -4.87
N THR A 137 -2.00 -14.93 -5.87
CA THR A 137 -3.04 -14.07 -6.45
C THR A 137 -4.07 -13.71 -5.38
N VAL A 138 -4.57 -14.72 -4.65
CA VAL A 138 -5.53 -14.55 -3.55
C VAL A 138 -4.98 -13.64 -2.45
N ASN A 139 -3.70 -13.83 -2.08
CA ASN A 139 -3.04 -13.01 -1.07
C ASN A 139 -2.86 -11.55 -1.51
N PHE A 140 -2.63 -11.31 -2.81
CA PHE A 140 -2.44 -9.96 -3.35
C PHE A 140 -3.76 -9.21 -3.45
N GLU A 141 -4.77 -9.83 -4.04
CA GLU A 141 -6.13 -9.27 -4.12
C GLU A 141 -6.71 -9.06 -2.73
N GLY A 142 -6.53 -10.02 -1.82
CA GLY A 142 -6.97 -9.89 -0.43
C GLY A 142 -6.37 -8.67 0.28
N ARG A 143 -5.07 -8.39 0.10
CA ARG A 143 -4.42 -7.17 0.63
C ARG A 143 -5.02 -5.90 0.04
N ALA A 144 -5.27 -5.88 -1.27
CA ALA A 144 -5.92 -4.74 -1.91
C ALA A 144 -7.34 -4.52 -1.35
N HIS A 145 -8.11 -5.58 -1.13
CA HIS A 145 -9.45 -5.49 -0.54
C HIS A 145 -9.39 -4.94 0.89
N GLN A 146 -8.40 -5.34 1.70
CA GLN A 146 -8.23 -4.80 3.06
C GLN A 146 -8.00 -3.29 3.07
N GLU A 147 -7.10 -2.78 2.22
CA GLU A 147 -6.88 -1.34 2.13
C GLU A 147 -8.13 -0.61 1.63
N GLN A 148 -8.87 -1.22 0.70
CA GLN A 148 -10.13 -0.66 0.26
C GLN A 148 -11.18 -0.61 1.38
N LEU A 149 -11.29 -1.67 2.19
CA LEU A 149 -12.23 -1.76 3.31
C LEU A 149 -11.93 -0.73 4.41
N LYS A 150 -10.66 -0.40 4.67
CA LYS A 150 -10.31 0.69 5.61
C LYS A 150 -10.86 2.03 5.15
N GLY A 151 -10.74 2.35 3.87
CA GLY A 151 -11.34 3.57 3.30
C GLY A 151 -12.87 3.57 3.38
N LEU A 152 -13.50 2.41 3.14
CA LEU A 152 -14.95 2.27 3.32
C LEU A 152 -15.37 2.46 4.77
N LEU A 153 -14.58 1.96 5.73
CA LEU A 153 -14.86 2.13 7.16
C LEU A 153 -14.80 3.59 7.60
N GLU A 154 -13.81 4.35 7.14
CA GLU A 154 -13.75 5.79 7.39
C GLU A 154 -15.00 6.48 6.86
N GLN A 155 -15.31 6.27 5.58
CA GLN A 155 -16.45 6.90 4.92
C GLN A 155 -17.78 6.57 5.60
N VAL A 156 -18.03 5.28 5.84
CA VAL A 156 -19.26 4.79 6.48
C VAL A 156 -19.35 5.26 7.93
N GLY A 157 -18.23 5.23 8.67
CA GLY A 157 -18.19 5.68 10.05
C GLY A 157 -18.51 7.15 10.20
N VAL A 158 -17.93 8.02 9.36
CA VAL A 158 -18.24 9.45 9.35
C VAL A 158 -19.70 9.70 8.99
N ARG A 159 -20.22 9.02 7.95
CA ARG A 159 -21.62 9.12 7.55
C ARG A 159 -22.58 8.72 8.66
N GLU A 160 -22.33 7.60 9.36
CA GLU A 160 -23.17 7.15 10.46
C GLU A 160 -23.14 8.10 11.66
N MET A 161 -21.98 8.68 11.99
CA MET A 161 -21.83 9.57 13.14
C MET A 161 -22.33 10.99 12.89
N THR A 162 -22.18 11.50 11.67
CA THR A 162 -22.38 12.93 11.36
C THR A 162 -23.50 13.20 10.35
N GLY A 163 -23.92 12.18 9.59
CA GLY A 163 -24.82 12.33 8.45
C GLY A 163 -24.17 13.01 7.23
N GLN A 164 -22.86 13.26 7.26
CA GLN A 164 -22.10 13.91 6.20
C GLN A 164 -21.10 12.94 5.58
N ASP A 165 -20.71 13.18 4.33
CA ASP A 165 -19.57 12.48 3.73
C ASP A 165 -18.30 12.81 4.51
N ALA A 166 -17.39 11.83 4.60
CA ALA A 166 -16.03 12.14 4.98
C ALA A 166 -15.47 13.16 3.98
N ASP A 167 -14.88 14.26 4.47
CA ASP A 167 -13.99 15.07 3.64
C ASP A 167 -12.98 14.12 2.96
N GLN A 168 -12.52 14.40 1.73
CA GLN A 168 -11.59 13.54 0.99
C GLN A 168 -10.26 13.38 1.73
N GLY A 169 -10.28 12.51 2.74
CA GLY A 169 -9.22 12.22 3.68
C GLY A 169 -8.34 11.09 3.16
N LEU A 170 -7.12 11.09 3.68
CA LEU A 170 -6.02 10.12 3.59
C LEU A 170 -6.20 8.87 2.70
N TRP A 171 -7.30 8.13 2.83
CA TRP A 171 -7.49 6.80 2.25
C TRP A 171 -8.13 6.76 0.85
N ALA A 172 -8.91 7.76 0.44
CA ALA A 172 -9.38 7.86 -0.95
C ALA A 172 -8.20 7.98 -1.93
N ARG A 173 -7.14 8.70 -1.51
CA ARG A 173 -5.91 8.94 -2.28
C ARG A 173 -5.00 7.71 -2.33
N VAL A 174 -5.00 6.88 -1.27
CA VAL A 174 -4.27 5.59 -1.22
C VAL A 174 -4.91 4.54 -2.14
N GLN A 175 -6.24 4.50 -2.22
CA GLN A 175 -6.95 3.60 -3.15
C GLN A 175 -6.67 3.95 -4.61
N ASP A 176 -6.66 5.24 -4.96
CA ASP A 176 -6.33 5.71 -6.31
C ASP A 176 -4.87 5.34 -6.69
N ALA A 177 -3.94 5.45 -5.74
CA ALA A 177 -2.55 5.03 -5.92
C ALA A 177 -2.41 3.51 -6.12
N ILE A 178 -3.13 2.68 -5.35
CA ILE A 178 -3.13 1.21 -5.51
C ILE A 178 -3.73 0.79 -6.85
N ALA A 179 -4.80 1.43 -7.30
CA ALA A 179 -5.41 1.18 -8.61
C ALA A 179 -4.46 1.57 -9.76
N ALA A 180 -3.71 2.67 -9.61
CA ALA A 180 -2.71 3.12 -10.57
C ALA A 180 -1.46 2.20 -10.61
N PHE A 181 -1.05 1.65 -9.46
CA PHE A 181 0.14 0.77 -9.36
C PHE A 181 -0.12 -0.70 -9.71
N SER A 182 -1.33 -1.20 -9.49
CA SER A 182 -1.62 -2.64 -9.67
C SER A 182 -1.99 -3.03 -11.11
N GLY A 183 -2.35 -2.08 -11.98
CA GLY A 183 -2.57 -2.35 -13.41
C GLY A 183 -3.61 -3.44 -13.71
N VAL A 184 -4.58 -3.71 -12.81
CA VAL A 184 -5.55 -4.81 -13.00
C VAL A 184 -6.73 -4.36 -13.87
N ALA A 185 -6.41 -4.03 -15.11
CA ALA A 185 -7.17 -4.50 -16.26
C ALA A 185 -6.35 -5.62 -16.92
N GLY A 186 -6.28 -6.77 -16.27
CA GLY A 186 -5.79 -8.02 -16.86
C GLY A 186 -4.27 -8.25 -16.87
N SER A 187 -3.91 -9.42 -16.31
CA SER A 187 -2.80 -10.29 -16.71
C SER A 187 -1.35 -9.91 -16.33
N VAL A 188 -0.85 -10.71 -15.37
CA VAL A 188 0.51 -11.29 -15.28
C VAL A 188 1.65 -10.30 -14.96
N ILE A 189 2.19 -10.41 -13.74
CA ILE A 189 3.58 -10.79 -13.45
C ILE A 189 3.73 -11.02 -11.93
N THR A 190 4.64 -11.93 -11.63
CA THR A 190 4.80 -12.80 -10.45
C THR A 190 5.81 -12.31 -9.41
N GLN A 191 5.65 -12.82 -8.18
CA GLN A 191 6.66 -13.32 -7.22
C GLN A 191 7.51 -12.36 -6.34
N ASN A 192 7.68 -12.80 -5.07
CA ASN A 192 8.68 -12.44 -4.04
C ASN A 192 8.47 -11.23 -3.10
N THR A 193 7.28 -11.10 -2.52
CA THR A 193 7.01 -10.11 -1.46
C THR A 193 7.15 -10.78 -0.09
N ASP A 194 8.29 -10.58 0.59
CA ASP A 194 8.42 -10.33 2.05
C ASP A 194 9.92 -10.36 2.39
N LYS A 195 10.43 -9.19 2.81
CA LYS A 195 11.84 -8.73 2.97
C LYS A 195 12.49 -8.00 1.80
N GLN A 196 12.03 -8.16 0.56
CA GLN A 196 12.56 -7.43 -0.61
C GLN A 196 11.93 -6.03 -0.86
N ASP A 197 10.93 -5.61 -0.07
CA ASP A 197 10.08 -4.46 -0.46
C ASP A 197 10.56 -3.08 0.01
N MET A 198 11.52 -2.96 0.93
CA MET A 198 12.03 -1.65 1.34
C MET A 198 13.32 -1.30 0.61
N ASN A 199 13.22 -1.28 -0.71
CA ASN A 199 14.29 -0.89 -1.62
C ASN A 199 14.28 0.63 -1.87
N ILE A 200 15.28 1.14 -2.59
CA ILE A 200 15.47 2.58 -2.80
C ILE A 200 14.27 3.23 -3.48
N GLN A 201 13.71 2.59 -4.51
CA GLN A 201 12.57 3.15 -5.24
C GLN A 201 11.33 3.22 -4.35
N THR A 202 11.14 2.26 -3.44
CA THR A 202 10.06 2.33 -2.43
C THR A 202 10.21 3.55 -1.51
N LEU A 203 11.43 3.87 -1.06
CA LEU A 203 11.65 5.00 -0.16
C LEU A 203 11.48 6.36 -0.83
N ILE A 204 11.97 6.50 -2.06
CA ILE A 204 11.81 7.72 -2.85
C ILE A 204 10.31 7.97 -3.14
N ARG A 205 9.55 6.93 -3.52
CA ARG A 205 8.09 7.04 -3.68
C ARG A 205 7.36 7.51 -2.42
N LEU A 206 7.73 6.98 -1.26
CA LEU A 206 7.13 7.40 0.01
C LEU A 206 7.37 8.89 0.30
N ASP A 207 8.53 9.42 -0.10
CA ASP A 207 8.81 10.84 0.00
C ASP A 207 7.99 11.66 -1.01
N HIS A 208 7.91 11.20 -2.27
CA HIS A 208 7.11 11.81 -3.33
C HIS A 208 5.63 11.93 -2.93
N GLU A 209 5.05 10.85 -2.39
CA GLU A 209 3.68 10.83 -1.88
C GLU A 209 3.49 11.82 -0.73
N LYS A 210 4.46 11.90 0.17
CA LYS A 210 4.42 12.85 1.29
C LYS A 210 4.41 14.30 0.80
N VAL A 211 5.29 14.67 -0.14
CA VAL A 211 5.33 16.06 -0.64
C VAL A 211 4.09 16.40 -1.46
N ASN A 212 3.57 15.48 -2.28
CA ASN A 212 2.30 15.64 -3.00
C ASN A 212 1.12 15.84 -2.03
N THR A 213 1.12 15.13 -0.91
CA THR A 213 0.13 15.33 0.16
C THR A 213 0.23 16.74 0.73
N ILE A 214 1.43 17.20 1.06
CA ILE A 214 1.63 18.54 1.64
C ILE A 214 1.24 19.65 0.64
N PHE A 215 1.53 19.50 -0.65
CA PHE A 215 1.04 20.43 -1.69
C PHE A 215 -0.49 20.54 -1.71
N THR A 216 -1.17 19.41 -1.55
CA THR A 216 -2.64 19.38 -1.49
C THR A 216 -3.15 20.09 -0.23
N GLU A 217 -2.55 19.84 0.93
CA GLU A 217 -2.92 20.51 2.19
C GLU A 217 -2.70 22.03 2.12
N ILE A 218 -1.62 22.47 1.45
CA ILE A 218 -1.37 23.88 1.17
C ILE A 218 -2.49 24.46 0.30
N GLY A 219 -2.90 23.76 -0.77
CA GLY A 219 -3.98 24.20 -1.65
C GLY A 219 -5.34 24.32 -0.94
N ALA A 220 -5.63 23.41 -0.01
CA ALA A 220 -6.92 23.33 0.68
C ALA A 220 -7.05 24.26 1.90
N THR A 221 -5.96 24.50 2.64
CA THR A 221 -6.03 25.28 3.88
C THR A 221 -6.38 26.74 3.61
N LYS A 222 -7.28 27.33 4.41
CA LYS A 222 -7.54 28.79 4.44
C LYS A 222 -6.91 29.47 5.66
N ASP A 223 -6.31 28.68 6.55
CA ASP A 223 -5.68 29.14 7.77
C ASP A 223 -4.22 29.57 7.46
N PRO A 224 -3.86 30.85 7.63
CA PRO A 224 -2.51 31.35 7.33
C PRO A 224 -1.43 30.69 8.19
N GLN A 225 -1.74 30.30 9.43
CA GLN A 225 -0.77 29.64 10.30
C GLN A 225 -0.48 28.22 9.79
N LYS A 226 -1.53 27.46 9.45
CA LYS A 226 -1.37 26.13 8.84
C LYS A 226 -0.66 26.19 7.49
N LEU A 227 -0.97 27.21 6.68
CA LEU A 227 -0.28 27.43 5.40
C LEU A 227 1.24 27.57 5.62
N GLN A 228 1.65 28.35 6.62
CA GLN A 228 3.05 28.53 6.98
C GLN A 228 3.68 27.25 7.53
N GLU A 229 2.97 26.51 8.38
CA GLU A 229 3.42 25.21 8.93
C GLU A 229 3.62 24.16 7.82
N TYR A 230 2.65 24.01 6.92
CA TYR A 230 2.74 23.08 5.78
C TYR A 230 3.86 23.45 4.83
N PHE A 231 4.00 24.74 4.47
CA PHE A 231 5.13 25.17 3.65
C PHE A 231 6.47 24.93 4.34
N GLY A 232 6.56 25.21 5.65
CA GLY A 232 7.75 24.93 6.43
C GLY A 232 8.13 23.44 6.47
N GLN A 233 7.13 22.55 6.47
CA GLN A 233 7.36 21.11 6.37
C GLN A 233 7.76 20.69 4.95
N LEU A 234 7.07 21.18 3.92
CA LEU A 234 7.37 20.95 2.51
C LEU A 234 8.82 21.33 2.18
N TYR A 235 9.24 22.53 2.59
CA TYR A 235 10.59 23.04 2.38
C TYR A 235 11.65 22.10 2.94
N LYS A 236 11.45 21.61 4.17
CA LYS A 236 12.38 20.69 4.82
C LYS A 236 12.41 19.33 4.13
N ASP A 237 11.23 18.80 3.79
CA ASP A 237 11.12 17.48 3.18
C ASP A 237 11.76 17.44 1.79
N LEU A 238 11.44 18.40 0.91
CA LEU A 238 12.04 18.49 -0.41
C LEU A 238 13.56 18.70 -0.34
N LEU A 239 14.04 19.57 0.55
CA LEU A 239 15.47 19.84 0.68
C LEU A 239 16.26 18.61 1.17
N VAL A 240 15.74 17.90 2.17
CA VAL A 240 16.36 16.67 2.70
C VAL A 240 16.33 15.56 1.66
N HIS A 241 15.21 15.42 0.94
CA HIS A 241 15.03 14.42 -0.09
C HIS A 241 16.01 14.63 -1.26
N ALA A 242 15.96 15.80 -1.89
CA ALA A 242 16.83 16.14 -3.01
C ALA A 242 18.32 15.96 -2.66
N GLN A 243 18.76 16.51 -1.52
CA GLN A 243 20.16 16.36 -1.10
C GLN A 243 20.55 14.88 -0.88
N ALA A 244 19.65 14.04 -0.38
CA ALA A 244 19.94 12.62 -0.22
C ALA A 244 20.05 11.89 -1.57
N GLU A 245 19.27 12.29 -2.58
CA GLU A 245 19.38 11.76 -3.94
C GLU A 245 20.67 12.19 -4.62
N GLU A 246 21.01 13.48 -4.52
CA GLU A 246 22.25 14.06 -5.03
C GLU A 246 23.50 13.38 -4.45
N GLU A 247 23.48 13.04 -3.15
CA GLU A 247 24.62 12.43 -2.45
C GLU A 247 24.71 10.91 -2.65
N VAL A 248 23.58 10.21 -2.77
CA VAL A 248 23.52 8.74 -2.72
C VAL A 248 23.08 8.14 -4.04
N VAL A 249 21.94 8.59 -4.59
CA VAL A 249 21.24 7.93 -5.70
C VAL A 249 21.88 8.31 -7.03
N TYR A 250 21.99 9.60 -7.33
CA TYR A 250 22.50 10.11 -8.60
C TYR A 250 23.91 9.61 -8.94
N PRO A 251 24.88 9.59 -8.01
CA PRO A 251 26.20 9.02 -8.28
C PRO A 251 26.17 7.52 -8.63
N LYS A 252 25.19 6.77 -8.11
CA LYS A 252 25.06 5.33 -8.40
C LYS A 252 24.37 5.06 -9.73
N VAL A 253 23.38 5.87 -10.11
CA VAL A 253 22.65 5.66 -11.36
C VAL A 253 23.38 6.24 -12.57
N ARG A 254 24.17 7.31 -12.40
CA ARG A 254 24.85 8.03 -13.49
C ARG A 254 25.54 7.13 -14.53
N PRO A 255 26.29 6.06 -14.16
CA PRO A 255 26.97 5.20 -15.13
C PRO A 255 26.04 4.45 -16.09
N PHE A 256 24.77 4.22 -15.71
CA PHE A 256 23.81 3.42 -16.49
C PHE A 256 22.52 4.15 -16.86
N TYR A 257 22.15 5.21 -16.14
CA TYR A 257 21.02 6.06 -16.49
C TYR A 257 21.39 7.08 -17.58
N GLY A 258 22.64 7.56 -17.57
CA GLY A 258 23.15 8.50 -18.57
C GLY A 258 23.66 9.79 -17.93
N ASN A 259 24.75 10.35 -18.46
CA ASN A 259 25.32 11.58 -17.91
C ASN A 259 24.39 12.77 -18.05
N ASP A 260 23.77 12.93 -19.23
CA ASP A 260 22.90 14.05 -19.55
C ASP A 260 21.57 13.92 -18.79
N ASP A 261 20.95 12.74 -18.79
CA ASP A 261 19.71 12.49 -18.03
C ASP A 261 19.90 12.68 -16.51
N THR A 262 21.04 12.25 -15.96
CA THR A 262 21.32 12.50 -14.53
C THR A 262 21.61 13.98 -14.28
N GLN A 263 22.24 14.69 -15.23
CA GLN A 263 22.53 16.11 -15.07
C GLN A 263 21.24 16.95 -15.11
N GLU A 264 20.27 16.56 -15.93
CA GLU A 264 18.94 17.18 -15.96
C GLU A 264 18.27 17.12 -14.57
N LEU A 265 18.28 15.96 -13.91
CA LEU A 265 17.73 15.82 -12.54
C LEU A 265 18.41 16.77 -11.53
N TYR A 266 19.74 16.91 -11.58
CA TYR A 266 20.47 17.88 -10.75
C TYR A 266 20.03 19.33 -11.05
N ASP A 267 19.87 19.67 -12.34
CA ASP A 267 19.53 21.03 -12.76
C ASP A 267 18.08 21.38 -12.35
N GLU A 268 17.16 20.42 -12.43
CA GLU A 268 15.79 20.52 -11.94
C GLU A 268 15.75 20.73 -10.42
N GLN A 269 16.48 19.92 -9.64
CA GLN A 269 16.55 20.07 -8.18
C GLN A 269 17.15 21.42 -7.77
N ALA A 270 18.14 21.91 -8.52
CA ALA A 270 18.71 23.24 -8.31
C ALA A 270 17.69 24.36 -8.58
N GLU A 271 16.84 24.23 -9.60
CA GLU A 271 15.73 25.18 -9.86
C GLU A 271 14.67 25.11 -8.76
N MET A 272 14.22 23.91 -8.37
CA MET A 272 13.24 23.74 -7.29
C MET A 272 13.73 24.33 -5.97
N LYS A 273 15.03 24.21 -5.67
CA LYS A 273 15.64 24.86 -4.51
C LYS A 273 15.58 26.39 -4.59
N ARG A 274 15.82 26.98 -5.77
CA ARG A 274 15.66 28.43 -5.97
C ARG A 274 14.21 28.85 -5.72
N MET A 275 13.24 28.13 -6.28
CA MET A 275 11.82 28.40 -6.07
C MET A 275 11.42 28.30 -4.60
N LEU A 276 11.90 27.29 -3.88
CA LEU A 276 11.68 27.13 -2.44
C LEU A 276 12.22 28.32 -1.63
N ASP A 277 13.43 28.78 -1.93
CA ASP A 277 14.04 29.94 -1.26
C ASP A 277 13.30 31.25 -1.59
N GLU A 278 12.83 31.42 -2.83
CA GLU A 278 11.99 32.55 -3.23
C GLU A 278 10.68 32.56 -2.44
N ILE A 279 9.96 31.43 -2.39
CA ILE A 279 8.68 31.32 -1.64
C ILE A 279 8.92 31.58 -0.15
N LYS A 280 10.00 31.06 0.42
CA LYS A 280 10.37 31.28 1.82
C LYS A 280 10.61 32.75 2.14
N ALA A 281 11.08 33.54 1.19
CA ALA A 281 11.32 34.98 1.35
C ALA A 281 10.05 35.83 1.15
N MET A 282 8.93 35.25 0.71
CA MET A 282 7.66 35.96 0.51
C MET A 282 6.97 36.30 1.84
N ASN A 283 6.13 37.33 1.82
CA ASN A 283 5.28 37.67 2.96
C ASN A 283 4.03 36.76 2.98
N PRO A 284 3.80 35.96 4.05
CA PRO A 284 2.63 35.09 4.16
C PRO A 284 1.28 35.82 4.17
N ALA A 285 1.27 37.14 4.41
CA ALA A 285 0.07 37.96 4.35
C ALA A 285 -0.48 38.14 2.91
N ASP A 286 0.35 37.91 1.89
CA ASP A 286 -0.05 37.86 0.49
C ASP A 286 -0.34 36.41 0.06
N ALA A 287 -1.42 35.86 0.60
CA ALA A 287 -1.75 34.44 0.47
C ALA A 287 -1.97 34.01 -0.98
N ASP A 288 -2.45 34.90 -1.85
CA ASP A 288 -2.71 34.58 -3.26
C ASP A 288 -1.41 34.49 -4.06
N ALA A 289 -0.49 35.44 -3.89
CA ALA A 289 0.82 35.37 -4.52
C ALA A 289 1.62 34.16 -4.02
N PHE A 290 1.57 33.89 -2.71
CA PHE A 290 2.22 32.76 -2.07
C PHE A 290 1.74 31.42 -2.65
N ARG A 291 0.41 31.25 -2.78
CA ARG A 291 -0.20 30.05 -3.40
C ARG A 291 0.15 29.91 -4.86
N SER A 292 0.19 31.01 -5.61
CA SER A 292 0.59 30.97 -7.02
C SER A 292 2.00 30.41 -7.18
N ARG A 293 2.96 30.88 -6.36
CA ARG A 293 4.33 30.38 -6.43
C ARG A 293 4.49 28.94 -5.96
N ILE A 294 3.72 28.53 -4.95
CA ILE A 294 3.71 27.11 -4.53
C ILE A 294 3.12 26.23 -5.63
N LYS A 295 2.12 26.72 -6.38
CA LYS A 295 1.61 25.99 -7.54
C LYS A 295 2.67 25.81 -8.63
N ASP A 296 3.44 26.85 -8.94
CA ASP A 296 4.55 26.73 -9.90
C ASP A 296 5.56 25.67 -9.42
N LEU A 297 5.91 25.68 -8.13
CA LEU A 297 6.80 24.68 -7.52
C LEU A 297 6.19 23.26 -7.60
N MET A 298 4.90 23.12 -7.34
CA MET A 298 4.20 21.83 -7.42
C MET A 298 4.25 21.26 -8.83
N ASP A 299 4.08 22.09 -9.86
CA ASP A 299 4.15 21.67 -11.25
C ASP A 299 5.58 21.18 -11.59
N ALA A 300 6.62 21.92 -11.17
CA ALA A 300 8.03 21.53 -11.35
C ALA A 300 8.41 20.24 -10.60
N VAL A 301 8.02 20.10 -9.33
CA VAL A 301 8.21 18.86 -8.55
C VAL A 301 7.48 17.69 -9.20
N GLY A 302 6.27 17.92 -9.72
CA GLY A 302 5.51 16.89 -10.40
C GLY A 302 6.16 16.39 -11.69
N ASP A 303 6.79 17.27 -12.47
CA ASP A 303 7.57 16.89 -13.66
C ASP A 303 8.79 16.05 -13.26
N HIS A 304 9.55 16.50 -12.26
CA HIS A 304 10.71 15.79 -11.73
C HIS A 304 10.36 14.36 -11.26
N ILE A 305 9.33 14.24 -10.42
CA ILE A 305 8.82 12.94 -9.93
C ILE A 305 8.47 12.03 -11.12
N ARG A 306 7.77 12.56 -12.14
CA ARG A 306 7.41 11.76 -13.32
C ARG A 306 8.64 11.25 -14.07
N GLN A 307 9.67 12.08 -14.24
CA GLN A 307 10.91 11.65 -14.89
C GLN A 307 11.55 10.53 -14.07
N GLU A 308 11.82 10.76 -12.78
CA GLU A 308 12.47 9.78 -11.92
C GLU A 308 11.74 8.44 -11.87
N GLU A 309 10.42 8.47 -11.66
CA GLU A 309 9.64 7.25 -11.49
C GLU A 309 9.45 6.46 -12.79
N SER A 310 9.41 7.13 -13.94
CA SER A 310 9.19 6.49 -15.23
C SER A 310 10.49 6.03 -15.90
N THR A 311 11.58 6.78 -15.76
CA THR A 311 12.84 6.52 -16.47
C THR A 311 13.95 6.04 -15.52
N MET A 312 14.28 6.79 -14.46
CA MET A 312 15.39 6.46 -13.56
C MET A 312 15.11 5.16 -12.80
N PHE A 313 13.89 4.96 -12.28
CA PHE A 313 13.53 3.73 -11.57
C PHE A 313 13.58 2.51 -12.49
N SER A 314 13.13 2.66 -13.74
CA SER A 314 13.27 1.64 -14.78
C SER A 314 14.74 1.31 -15.05
N ALA A 315 15.63 2.30 -15.03
CA ALA A 315 17.07 2.09 -15.17
C ALA A 315 17.67 1.37 -13.97
N ILE A 316 17.26 1.71 -12.74
CA ILE A 316 17.65 1.00 -11.50
C ILE A 316 17.19 -0.47 -11.58
N ASP A 317 15.97 -0.74 -12.04
CA ASP A 317 15.45 -2.10 -12.14
C ASP A 317 16.23 -2.99 -13.11
N ARG A 318 16.74 -2.41 -14.19
CA ARG A 318 17.53 -3.13 -15.20
C ARG A 318 18.99 -3.35 -14.81
N ASN A 319 19.54 -2.49 -13.94
CA ASN A 319 20.99 -2.44 -13.69
C ASN A 319 21.41 -2.77 -12.25
N CYS A 320 20.47 -2.84 -11.30
CA CYS A 320 20.76 -3.15 -9.90
C CYS A 320 20.12 -4.47 -9.47
N SER A 321 20.88 -5.29 -8.73
CA SER A 321 20.33 -6.44 -7.99
C SER A 321 19.45 -5.99 -6.83
N THR A 322 18.63 -6.88 -6.29
CA THR A 322 17.80 -6.57 -5.13
C THR A 322 18.63 -6.11 -3.93
N GLU A 323 19.76 -6.78 -3.67
CA GLU A 323 20.68 -6.43 -2.58
C GLU A 323 21.28 -5.03 -2.78
N GLN A 324 21.61 -4.65 -4.02
CA GLN A 324 22.10 -3.31 -4.33
C GLN A 324 21.02 -2.25 -4.08
N LYS A 325 19.76 -2.52 -4.45
CA LYS A 325 18.65 -1.59 -4.19
C LYS A 325 18.35 -1.45 -2.70
N GLU A 326 18.46 -2.53 -1.92
CA GLU A 326 18.31 -2.52 -0.45
C GLU A 326 19.47 -1.79 0.25
N GLN A 327 20.69 -1.97 -0.24
CA GLN A 327 21.86 -1.24 0.26
C GLN A 327 21.70 0.25 -0.02
N LEU A 328 21.32 0.63 -1.24
CA LEU A 328 21.09 2.02 -1.60
C LEU A 328 19.98 2.65 -0.75
N ALA A 329 18.91 1.89 -0.46
CA ALA A 329 17.86 2.31 0.48
C ALA A 329 18.41 2.60 1.88
N THR A 330 19.33 1.76 2.36
CA THR A 330 19.94 1.92 3.69
C THR A 330 20.83 3.15 3.76
N GLU A 331 21.66 3.37 2.73
CA GLU A 331 22.51 4.55 2.58
C GLU A 331 21.65 5.83 2.51
N PHE A 332 20.60 5.82 1.68
CA PHE A 332 19.66 6.93 1.53
C PHE A 332 19.00 7.31 2.87
N LYS A 333 18.49 6.36 3.65
CA LYS A 333 17.92 6.61 4.99
C LYS A 333 18.93 7.21 5.95
N ALA A 334 20.15 6.68 5.97
CA ALA A 334 21.20 7.17 6.85
C ALA A 334 21.59 8.62 6.50
N THR A 335 21.74 8.91 5.20
CA THR A 335 22.04 10.26 4.70
C THR A 335 20.90 11.24 5.01
N LYS A 336 19.63 10.86 4.76
CA LYS A 336 18.48 11.69 5.16
C LYS A 336 18.48 12.00 6.66
N SER A 337 18.72 11.00 7.50
CA SER A 337 18.77 11.19 8.95
C SER A 337 19.87 12.16 9.36
N ARG A 338 21.06 12.05 8.75
CA ARG A 338 22.18 12.98 8.96
C ARG A 338 21.79 14.41 8.56
N ILE A 339 21.26 14.60 7.35
CA ILE A 339 20.86 15.93 6.84
C ILE A 339 19.78 16.55 7.73
N GLN A 340 18.80 15.75 8.18
CA GLN A 340 17.76 16.21 9.12
C GLN A 340 18.34 16.69 10.45
N GLN A 341 19.35 15.98 10.99
CA GLN A 341 20.04 16.38 12.22
C GLN A 341 20.83 17.68 12.03
N GLU A 342 21.52 17.83 10.90
CA GLU A 342 22.26 19.07 10.56
C GLU A 342 21.32 20.26 10.40
N LEU A 343 20.19 20.07 9.69
CA LEU A 343 19.17 21.09 9.54
C LEU A 343 18.57 21.50 10.88
N ALA A 344 18.26 20.52 11.75
CA ALA A 344 17.76 20.80 13.11
C ALA A 344 18.80 21.52 13.98
N ALA A 345 20.09 21.25 13.80
CA ALA A 345 21.17 21.93 14.50
C ALA A 345 21.39 23.37 14.01
N SER A 346 21.19 23.63 12.71
CA SER A 346 21.32 24.98 12.11
C SER A 346 20.20 25.95 12.51
N LEU A 347 19.07 25.42 13.01
CA LEU A 347 17.90 26.17 13.45
C LEU A 347 17.90 26.47 14.97
N ARG A 348 18.94 26.03 15.69
CA ARG A 348 19.20 26.34 17.10
C ARG A 348 20.26 27.42 17.20
#